data_AF-A0A9Q2QBM2-F1
#
_entry.id   AF-A0A9Q2QBM2-F1
#
_cell.length_a   1.000
_cell.length_b   1.000
_cell.length_c   1.000
_cell.angle_alpha   90.00
_cell.angle_beta   90.00
_cell.angle_gamma   90.00
#
_symmetry.space_group_name_H-M   'P 1'
#
loop_
_entity.id
_entity.type
_entity.pdbx_description
1 polymer ?
#
loop_
_entity_poly.entity_id
_entity_poly.type
_entity_poly.pdbx_seq_one_letter_code
_entity_poly.pdbx_strand_id
1 'polypeptide(L)'
;MSHIDNGFRSLSLKRFPETDDVNPLLAWEAADEYLLQQLDDTEISGPVLLLNDTFGALGCALAEHTPYSIGDSYLSELATRENLRHNDIAESSVKFLDSTAEYPQAPGVVLIKLPKTMALLEQQLRALREVVTPQTRIIAGAKARDVHTSTLELFEKVLGPTTTTLAWKKARLINCTFSKPELADTAQTLSWKLEGTDWTIHNHANVFSRTGLDIGARFFMEHLPENLEGEIVDLGCGNGVLGMTLLAKNPEASVVFVDESPMAVASSRLNVETNLPDALDRSEFMINNALSGVEPFRFNAVFCNPPFHQKHALTDNIAWEMFHHARRCLKINGELYIVANRHLDYFHKLKKIFGNCVTIATNNKFVVLKAVKTGRRR
;
A
#
# COMPACT_ATOMS: atom_id res chain seq x y z
N MET A 1 -5.66 0.67 23.12
CA MET A 1 -6.95 0.36 22.45
C MET A 1 -7.79 1.64 22.32
N SER A 2 -8.47 1.89 21.20
CA SER A 2 -9.23 3.14 20.98
C SER A 2 -10.72 2.89 20.83
N HIS A 3 -11.55 3.77 21.40
CA HIS A 3 -13.01 3.70 21.27
C HIS A 3 -13.49 4.74 20.27
N ILE A 4 -14.36 4.33 19.35
CA ILE A 4 -15.17 5.25 18.55
C ILE A 4 -16.64 5.02 18.93
N ASP A 5 -17.33 6.09 19.27
CA ASP A 5 -18.77 6.10 19.46
C ASP A 5 -19.36 6.80 18.24
N ASN A 6 -20.16 6.08 17.48
CA ASN A 6 -20.83 6.60 16.30
C ASN A 6 -22.32 6.85 16.55
N GLY A 7 -22.77 6.89 17.81
CA GLY A 7 -24.18 7.03 18.15
C GLY A 7 -24.99 5.72 18.06
N PHE A 8 -24.48 4.69 17.38
CA PHE A 8 -25.13 3.38 17.21
C PHE A 8 -24.45 2.26 18.02
N ARG A 9 -23.12 2.28 18.18
CA ARG A 9 -22.34 1.26 18.89
C ARG A 9 -20.98 1.79 19.33
N SER A 10 -20.53 1.37 20.52
CA SER A 10 -19.14 1.59 20.96
C SER A 10 -18.25 0.51 20.34
N LEU A 11 -17.30 0.90 19.49
CA LEU A 11 -16.35 -0.02 18.86
C LEU A 11 -14.98 0.06 19.52
N SER A 12 -14.33 -1.08 19.69
CA SER A 12 -12.94 -1.21 20.11
C SER A 12 -12.04 -1.43 18.90
N LEU A 13 -11.25 -0.42 18.54
CA LEU A 13 -10.41 -0.44 17.34
C LEU A 13 -8.92 -0.36 17.70
N LYS A 14 -8.12 -1.15 16.97
CA LYS A 14 -6.66 -1.22 17.07
C LYS A 14 -5.99 -0.94 15.74
N ARG A 15 -4.78 -0.39 15.80
CA ARG A 15 -3.90 -0.24 14.64
C ARG A 15 -3.29 -1.58 14.26
N PHE A 16 -2.78 -1.66 13.03
CA PHE A 16 -2.02 -2.81 12.54
C PHE A 16 -0.63 -2.39 12.03
N PRO A 17 0.45 -3.10 12.42
CA PRO A 17 0.51 -4.00 13.58
C PRO A 17 0.09 -3.29 14.87
N GLU A 18 -0.33 -4.05 15.89
CA GLU A 18 -0.75 -3.48 17.17
C GLU A 18 0.39 -2.66 17.78
N THR A 19 0.06 -1.44 18.22
CA THR A 19 1.03 -0.54 18.87
C THR A 19 0.71 -0.40 20.34
N ASP A 20 1.75 -0.34 21.16
CA ASP A 20 1.67 -0.14 22.61
C ASP A 20 0.81 1.09 22.97
N ASP A 21 0.12 1.05 24.12
CA ASP A 21 -0.83 2.07 24.58
C ASP A 21 -0.22 3.47 24.82
N VAL A 22 1.10 3.62 24.68
CA VAL A 22 1.83 4.90 24.80
C VAL A 22 1.83 5.69 23.48
N ASN A 23 1.42 5.07 22.37
CA ASN A 23 1.39 5.73 21.06
C ASN A 23 0.11 6.58 20.92
N PRO A 24 0.21 7.91 20.67
CA PRO A 24 -0.97 8.77 20.52
C PRO A 24 -1.77 8.52 19.23
N LEU A 25 -1.26 7.68 18.33
CA LEU A 25 -1.94 7.34 17.09
C LEU A 25 -3.03 6.28 17.35
N LEU A 26 -4.25 6.60 16.98
CA LEU A 26 -5.40 5.71 17.08
C LEU A 26 -5.62 4.93 15.77
N ALA A 27 -6.54 3.97 15.82
CA ALA A 27 -7.00 3.20 14.66
C ALA A 27 -8.00 3.97 13.78
N TRP A 28 -8.47 5.11 14.28
CA TRP A 28 -9.38 6.02 13.60
C TRP A 28 -8.93 7.46 13.89
N GLU A 29 -9.48 8.42 13.16
CA GLU A 29 -9.28 9.84 13.39
C GLU A 29 -10.60 10.60 13.25
N ALA A 30 -10.62 11.87 13.67
CA ALA A 30 -11.83 12.69 13.62
C ALA A 30 -12.54 12.70 12.25
N ALA A 31 -11.83 12.48 11.15
CA ALA A 31 -12.44 12.37 9.83
C ALA A 31 -13.34 11.12 9.67
N ASP A 32 -12.99 9.99 10.30
CA ASP A 32 -13.83 8.77 10.29
C ASP A 32 -15.14 9.02 11.03
N GLU A 33 -15.05 9.55 12.27
CA GLU A 33 -16.22 9.90 13.09
C GLU A 33 -17.09 10.95 12.39
N TYR A 34 -16.47 11.96 11.76
CA TYR A 34 -17.22 13.01 11.07
C TYR A 34 -17.94 12.47 9.82
N LEU A 35 -17.32 11.53 9.08
CA LEU A 35 -17.97 10.85 7.96
C LEU A 35 -19.19 10.05 8.44
N LEU A 36 -19.08 9.31 9.54
CA LEU A 36 -20.19 8.54 10.11
C LEU A 36 -21.35 9.44 10.54
N GLN A 37 -21.06 10.55 11.22
CA GLN A 37 -22.09 11.53 11.63
C GLN A 37 -22.90 12.11 10.47
N GLN A 38 -22.36 12.10 9.24
CA GLN A 38 -23.14 12.54 8.10
C GLN A 38 -24.28 11.56 7.78
N LEU A 39 -24.17 10.30 8.20
CA LEU A 39 -25.13 9.25 7.89
C LEU A 39 -26.21 9.04 8.95
N ASP A 40 -26.10 9.66 10.14
CA ASP A 40 -27.02 9.43 11.28
C ASP A 40 -28.51 9.59 10.91
N ASP A 41 -28.84 10.61 10.09
CA ASP A 41 -30.21 10.89 9.64
C ASP A 41 -30.50 10.40 8.20
N THR A 42 -29.72 9.44 7.70
CA THR A 42 -29.79 9.00 6.30
C THR A 42 -30.18 7.54 6.18
N GLU A 43 -31.29 7.28 5.48
CA GLU A 43 -31.64 5.93 5.08
C GLU A 43 -30.65 5.44 4.01
N ILE A 44 -29.86 4.42 4.36
CA ILE A 44 -28.87 3.83 3.47
C ILE A 44 -29.55 2.76 2.61
N SER A 45 -29.74 3.06 1.32
CA SER A 45 -30.26 2.11 0.33
C SER A 45 -29.22 1.80 -0.74
N GLY A 46 -28.94 0.53 -0.99
CA GLY A 46 -27.98 0.07 -2.00
C GLY A 46 -26.56 -0.16 -1.47
N PRO A 47 -25.59 -0.45 -2.35
CA PRO A 47 -24.21 -0.70 -1.95
C PRO A 47 -23.58 0.48 -1.20
N VAL A 48 -22.82 0.17 -0.15
CA VAL A 48 -21.98 1.13 0.57
C VAL A 48 -20.53 0.89 0.16
N LEU A 49 -19.88 1.91 -0.42
CA LEU A 49 -18.47 1.84 -0.80
C LEU A 49 -17.63 2.67 0.18
N LEU A 50 -16.61 2.05 0.74
CA LEU A 50 -15.68 2.67 1.69
C LEU A 50 -14.29 2.67 1.05
N LEU A 51 -13.79 3.84 0.68
CA LEU A 51 -12.49 3.96 0.03
C LEU A 51 -11.41 4.34 1.03
N ASN A 52 -10.32 3.58 1.03
CA ASN A 52 -9.11 3.83 1.83
C ASN A 52 -9.32 3.83 3.35
N ASP A 53 -10.24 2.99 3.85
CA ASP A 53 -10.44 2.79 5.29
C ASP A 53 -9.24 2.05 5.91
N THR A 54 -8.34 2.81 6.53
CA THR A 54 -6.97 2.36 6.82
C THR A 54 -6.92 1.20 7.82
N PHE A 55 -7.82 1.18 8.80
CA PHE A 55 -7.87 0.14 9.83
C PHE A 55 -9.28 -0.44 10.02
N GLY A 56 -10.19 -0.21 9.06
CA GLY A 56 -11.53 -0.78 9.12
C GLY A 56 -12.49 -0.06 10.07
N ALA A 57 -12.25 1.21 10.42
CA ALA A 57 -13.10 1.94 11.35
C ALA A 57 -14.51 2.14 10.78
N LEU A 58 -14.59 2.56 9.52
CA LEU A 58 -15.87 2.72 8.80
C LEU A 58 -16.47 1.35 8.48
N GLY A 59 -15.65 0.37 8.10
CA GLY A 59 -16.06 -0.99 7.80
C GLY A 59 -16.72 -1.68 9.00
N CYS A 60 -16.15 -1.54 10.20
CA CYS A 60 -16.74 -2.06 11.43
C CYS A 60 -18.04 -1.30 11.79
N ALA A 61 -18.03 0.03 11.67
CA ALA A 61 -19.19 0.86 11.99
C ALA A 61 -20.40 0.61 11.10
N LEU A 62 -20.17 0.26 9.83
CA LEU A 62 -21.22 0.07 8.82
C LEU A 62 -21.41 -1.40 8.43
N ALA A 63 -20.87 -2.35 9.21
CA ALA A 63 -20.87 -3.78 8.89
C ALA A 63 -22.27 -4.36 8.65
N GLU A 64 -23.31 -3.82 9.28
CA GLU A 64 -24.71 -4.24 9.10
C GLU A 64 -25.22 -3.99 7.67
N HIS A 65 -24.59 -3.06 6.93
CA HIS A 65 -24.90 -2.77 5.53
C HIS A 65 -24.06 -3.57 4.53
N THR A 66 -23.23 -4.50 5.01
CA THR A 66 -22.33 -5.32 4.18
C THR A 66 -21.44 -4.51 3.19
N PRO A 67 -20.68 -3.50 3.68
CA PRO A 67 -19.98 -2.55 2.82
C PRO A 67 -18.86 -3.22 2.01
N TYR A 68 -18.53 -2.56 0.90
CA TYR A 68 -17.34 -2.85 0.11
C TYR A 68 -16.22 -1.93 0.57
N SER A 69 -15.19 -2.49 1.22
CA SER A 69 -13.95 -1.80 1.55
C SER A 69 -13.00 -1.87 0.36
N ILE A 70 -12.78 -0.72 -0.28
CA ILE A 70 -12.04 -0.59 -1.52
C ILE A 70 -10.72 0.14 -1.25
N GLY A 71 -9.60 -0.39 -1.71
CA GLY A 71 -8.31 0.24 -1.48
C GLY A 71 -7.16 -0.43 -2.20
N ASP A 72 -5.96 0.03 -1.88
CA ASP A 72 -4.71 -0.48 -2.43
C ASP A 72 -3.75 -0.90 -1.29
N SER A 73 -4.29 -1.50 -0.23
CA SER A 73 -3.49 -1.94 0.92
C SER A 73 -4.04 -3.22 1.53
N TYR A 74 -3.27 -4.29 1.38
CA TYR A 74 -3.55 -5.55 2.05
C TYR A 74 -3.41 -5.42 3.59
N LEU A 75 -2.56 -4.51 4.07
CA LEU A 75 -2.47 -4.21 5.49
C LEU A 75 -3.77 -3.63 6.05
N SER A 76 -4.48 -2.80 5.28
CA SER A 76 -5.80 -2.29 5.67
C SER A 76 -6.86 -3.39 5.72
N GLU A 77 -6.81 -4.36 4.82
CA GLU A 77 -7.66 -5.55 4.90
C GLU A 77 -7.38 -6.36 6.18
N LEU A 78 -6.12 -6.69 6.45
CA LEU A 78 -5.72 -7.43 7.66
C LEU A 78 -6.15 -6.69 8.94
N ALA A 79 -5.93 -5.37 8.99
CA ALA A 79 -6.36 -4.53 10.10
C ALA A 79 -7.88 -4.55 10.29
N THR A 80 -8.63 -4.48 9.19
CA THR A 80 -10.10 -4.52 9.22
C THR A 80 -10.59 -5.86 9.75
N ARG A 81 -10.06 -6.99 9.24
CA ARG A 81 -10.43 -8.33 9.71
C ARG A 81 -10.14 -8.52 11.20
N GLU A 82 -9.01 -8.02 11.67
CA GLU A 82 -8.67 -8.06 13.10
C GLU A 82 -9.64 -7.22 13.94
N ASN A 83 -10.00 -6.02 13.49
CA ASN A 83 -10.96 -5.17 14.20
C ASN A 83 -12.40 -5.72 14.13
N LEU A 84 -12.81 -6.38 13.05
CA LEU A 84 -14.09 -7.08 12.99
C LEU A 84 -14.14 -8.19 14.05
N ARG A 85 -13.09 -9.02 14.13
CA ARG A 85 -12.98 -10.08 15.16
C ARG A 85 -12.98 -9.50 16.58
N HIS A 86 -12.29 -8.40 16.83
CA HIS A 86 -12.28 -7.74 18.14
C HIS A 86 -13.64 -7.18 18.58
N ASN A 87 -14.58 -6.98 17.66
CA ASN A 87 -15.92 -6.45 17.94
C ASN A 87 -17.03 -7.49 17.76
N ASP A 88 -16.66 -8.77 17.67
CA ASP A 88 -17.58 -9.90 17.42
C ASP A 88 -18.43 -9.71 16.15
N ILE A 89 -17.84 -9.10 15.12
CA ILE A 89 -18.46 -8.90 13.80
C ILE A 89 -17.92 -9.98 12.85
N ALA A 90 -18.81 -10.65 12.12
CA ALA A 90 -18.40 -11.65 11.14
C ALA A 90 -17.54 -11.01 10.04
N GLU A 91 -16.42 -11.65 9.68
CA GLU A 91 -15.55 -11.15 8.61
C GLU A 91 -16.26 -11.06 7.25
N SER A 92 -17.28 -11.88 7.02
CA SER A 92 -18.12 -11.84 5.82
C SER A 92 -18.99 -10.59 5.71
N SER A 93 -19.10 -9.79 6.79
CA SER A 93 -19.84 -8.54 6.80
C SER A 93 -19.12 -7.40 6.08
N VAL A 94 -17.85 -7.55 5.69
CA VAL A 94 -17.15 -6.57 4.87
C VAL A 94 -16.56 -7.29 3.66
N LYS A 95 -16.83 -6.77 2.46
CA LYS A 95 -16.27 -7.28 1.21
C LYS A 95 -15.06 -6.43 0.85
N PHE A 96 -13.94 -7.05 0.51
CA PHE A 96 -12.72 -6.34 0.12
C PHE A 96 -12.59 -6.32 -1.40
N LEU A 97 -12.24 -5.15 -1.97
CA LEU A 97 -11.95 -5.00 -3.39
C LEU A 97 -10.68 -4.18 -3.58
N ASP A 98 -9.85 -4.61 -4.53
CA ASP A 98 -8.73 -3.80 -4.99
C ASP A 98 -9.24 -2.55 -5.70
N SER A 99 -8.49 -1.45 -5.59
CA SER A 99 -8.84 -0.16 -6.20
C SER A 99 -8.89 -0.20 -7.74
N THR A 100 -8.35 -1.25 -8.38
CA THR A 100 -8.43 -1.48 -9.83
C THR A 100 -9.55 -2.45 -10.24
N ALA A 101 -10.28 -3.04 -9.28
CA ALA A 101 -11.40 -3.92 -9.57
C ALA A 101 -12.62 -3.14 -10.10
N GLU A 102 -13.58 -3.86 -10.68
CA GLU A 102 -14.88 -3.28 -11.02
C GLU A 102 -15.68 -2.99 -9.74
N TYR A 103 -16.19 -1.76 -9.62
CA TYR A 103 -16.95 -1.35 -8.44
C TYR A 103 -18.44 -1.74 -8.56
N PRO A 104 -19.14 -1.99 -7.44
CA PRO A 104 -20.57 -2.24 -7.46
C PRO A 104 -21.38 -1.09 -8.08
N GLN A 105 -22.32 -1.44 -8.95
CA GLN A 105 -23.17 -0.47 -9.67
C GLN A 105 -24.15 0.26 -8.75
N ALA A 106 -24.41 1.53 -9.07
CA ALA A 106 -25.38 2.41 -8.40
C ALA A 106 -25.29 2.37 -6.85
N PRO A 107 -24.12 2.64 -6.25
CA PRO A 107 -23.98 2.70 -4.80
C PRO A 107 -24.88 3.78 -4.22
N GLY A 108 -25.48 3.51 -3.07
CA GLY A 108 -26.25 4.50 -2.33
C GLY A 108 -25.34 5.50 -1.62
N VAL A 109 -24.24 5.00 -1.06
CA VAL A 109 -23.28 5.78 -0.27
C VAL A 109 -21.87 5.45 -0.71
N VAL A 110 -21.05 6.49 -0.84
CA VAL A 110 -19.62 6.41 -1.07
C VAL A 110 -18.92 7.28 -0.04
N LEU A 111 -18.17 6.65 0.87
CA LEU A 111 -17.32 7.34 1.84
C LEU A 111 -15.86 7.21 1.42
N ILE A 112 -15.16 8.32 1.28
CA ILE A 112 -13.77 8.36 0.81
C ILE A 112 -12.87 8.94 1.89
N LYS A 113 -11.96 8.13 2.43
CA LYS A 113 -10.80 8.68 3.13
C LYS A 113 -9.82 9.17 2.08
N LEU A 114 -9.49 10.47 2.10
CA LEU A 114 -8.60 11.00 1.06
C LEU A 114 -7.25 10.28 1.12
N PRO A 115 -6.79 9.67 0.01
CA PRO A 115 -5.51 9.00 -0.03
C PRO A 115 -4.37 10.02 0.04
N LYS A 116 -3.17 9.54 0.35
CA LYS A 116 -1.97 10.39 0.41
C LYS A 116 -1.55 10.97 -0.95
N THR A 117 -1.98 10.34 -2.05
CA THR A 117 -1.54 10.70 -3.40
C THR A 117 -2.73 11.14 -4.26
N MET A 118 -2.55 12.24 -4.99
CA MET A 118 -3.58 12.72 -5.94
C MET A 118 -3.81 11.75 -7.10
N ALA A 119 -2.79 10.98 -7.48
CA ALA A 119 -2.91 9.98 -8.54
C ALA A 119 -3.88 8.84 -8.15
N LEU A 120 -3.78 8.30 -6.93
CA LEU A 120 -4.73 7.30 -6.43
C LEU A 120 -6.14 7.88 -6.33
N LEU A 121 -6.29 9.11 -5.83
CA LEU A 121 -7.59 9.79 -5.78
C LEU A 121 -8.19 9.92 -7.19
N GLU A 122 -7.43 10.37 -8.19
CA GLU A 122 -7.92 10.52 -9.57
C GLU A 122 -8.37 9.17 -10.14
N GLN A 123 -7.59 8.11 -9.96
CA GLN A 123 -7.97 6.77 -10.42
C GLN A 123 -9.27 6.31 -9.75
N GLN A 124 -9.39 6.46 -8.43
CA GLN A 124 -10.58 6.06 -7.68
C GLN A 124 -11.82 6.86 -8.07
N LEU A 125 -11.71 8.17 -8.27
CA LEU A 125 -12.82 9.00 -8.74
C LEU A 125 -13.25 8.61 -10.15
N ARG A 126 -12.30 8.25 -11.03
CA ARG A 126 -12.62 7.74 -12.38
C ARG A 126 -13.31 6.37 -12.33
N ALA A 127 -12.89 5.48 -11.43
CA ALA A 127 -13.59 4.21 -11.23
C ALA A 127 -15.01 4.42 -10.66
N LEU A 128 -15.17 5.34 -9.71
CA LEU A 128 -16.48 5.72 -9.17
C LEU A 128 -17.39 6.33 -10.25
N ARG A 129 -16.85 7.17 -11.15
CA ARG A 129 -17.60 7.81 -12.24
C ARG A 129 -18.40 6.81 -13.09
N GLU A 130 -17.92 5.58 -13.23
CA GLU A 130 -18.58 4.53 -14.02
C GLU A 130 -19.77 3.89 -13.31
N VAL A 131 -19.90 4.06 -11.99
CA VAL A 131 -20.88 3.33 -11.18
C VAL A 131 -21.84 4.22 -10.38
N VAL A 132 -21.44 5.45 -10.04
CA VAL A 132 -22.26 6.37 -9.26
C VAL A 132 -23.38 7.01 -10.08
N THR A 133 -24.45 7.41 -9.40
CA THR A 133 -25.59 8.13 -9.99
C THR A 133 -25.74 9.50 -9.34
N PRO A 134 -26.57 10.40 -9.89
CA PRO A 134 -26.89 11.66 -9.22
C PRO A 134 -27.57 11.49 -7.84
N GLN A 135 -28.07 10.28 -7.53
CA GLN A 135 -28.66 9.93 -6.23
C GLN A 135 -27.63 9.38 -5.24
N THR A 136 -26.45 8.96 -5.70
CA THR A 136 -25.38 8.49 -4.82
C THR A 136 -24.93 9.61 -3.89
N ARG A 137 -24.87 9.32 -2.60
CA ARG A 137 -24.30 10.22 -1.61
C ARG A 137 -22.79 10.04 -1.50
N ILE A 138 -22.03 11.01 -2.01
CA ILE A 138 -20.57 10.97 -2.09
C ILE A 138 -19.97 11.94 -1.09
N ILE A 139 -19.23 11.42 -0.11
CA ILE A 139 -18.62 12.21 0.95
C ILE A 139 -17.15 11.79 1.10
N ALA A 140 -16.24 12.75 1.05
CA ALA A 140 -14.83 12.52 1.33
C ALA A 140 -14.40 13.21 2.63
N GLY A 141 -13.51 12.59 3.39
CA GLY A 141 -13.04 13.09 4.68
C GLY A 141 -11.53 12.93 4.85
N ALA A 142 -10.92 13.97 5.44
CA ALA A 142 -9.52 13.96 5.84
C ALA A 142 -9.28 15.01 6.95
N LYS A 143 -8.04 15.14 7.39
CA LYS A 143 -7.64 16.31 8.20
C LYS A 143 -7.84 17.57 7.36
N ALA A 144 -8.31 18.64 8.00
CA ALA A 144 -8.63 19.90 7.34
C ALA A 144 -7.45 20.49 6.55
N ARG A 145 -6.21 20.24 7.00
CA ARG A 145 -4.98 20.68 6.31
C ARG A 145 -4.63 19.87 5.06
N ASP A 146 -5.21 18.68 4.91
CA ASP A 146 -4.97 17.76 3.80
C ASP A 146 -6.08 17.90 2.73
N VAL A 147 -7.07 18.77 2.96
CA VAL A 147 -8.09 19.16 1.97
C VAL A 147 -7.60 20.42 1.24
N HIS A 148 -7.09 20.23 0.02
CA HIS A 148 -6.53 21.29 -0.80
C HIS A 148 -7.47 21.72 -1.93
N THR A 149 -7.23 22.89 -2.53
CA THR A 149 -7.98 23.34 -3.72
C THR A 149 -7.88 22.33 -4.86
N SER A 150 -6.69 21.77 -5.09
CA SER A 150 -6.47 20.73 -6.10
C SER A 150 -7.28 19.46 -5.86
N THR A 151 -7.63 19.15 -4.60
CA THR A 151 -8.54 18.05 -4.26
C THR A 151 -9.95 18.36 -4.78
N LEU A 152 -10.49 19.55 -4.47
CA LEU A 152 -11.82 19.97 -4.91
C LEU A 152 -11.91 20.04 -6.44
N GLU A 153 -10.92 20.66 -7.09
CA GLU A 153 -10.82 20.74 -8.54
C GLU A 153 -10.84 19.34 -9.19
N LEU A 154 -10.21 18.34 -8.57
CA LEU A 154 -10.23 16.98 -9.07
C LEU A 154 -11.61 16.32 -8.94
N PHE A 155 -12.33 16.51 -7.83
CA PHE A 155 -13.71 16.06 -7.68
C PHE A 155 -14.62 16.72 -8.72
N GLU A 156 -14.49 18.03 -8.92
CA GLU A 156 -15.30 18.81 -9.87
C GLU A 156 -15.01 18.43 -11.31
N LYS A 157 -13.75 18.15 -11.63
CA LYS A 157 -13.33 17.65 -12.94
C LYS A 157 -13.89 16.26 -13.24
N VAL A 158 -13.90 15.35 -12.26
CA VAL A 158 -14.18 13.92 -12.52
C VAL A 158 -15.63 13.54 -12.25
N LEU A 159 -16.22 14.04 -11.16
CA LEU A 159 -17.54 13.63 -10.68
C LEU A 159 -18.58 14.75 -10.78
N GLY A 160 -18.27 15.95 -10.29
CA GLY A 160 -19.21 17.06 -10.27
C GLY A 160 -19.02 18.04 -9.11
N PRO A 161 -19.91 19.04 -8.98
CA PRO A 161 -19.75 20.17 -8.07
C PRO A 161 -19.55 19.73 -6.62
N THR A 162 -18.70 20.47 -5.90
CA THR A 162 -18.39 20.18 -4.49
C THR A 162 -18.90 21.24 -3.54
N THR A 163 -19.22 20.82 -2.31
CA THR A 163 -19.33 21.71 -1.15
C THR A 163 -18.46 21.18 -0.04
N THR A 164 -18.09 22.04 0.93
CA THR A 164 -17.27 21.62 2.06
C THR A 164 -17.96 21.95 3.37
N THR A 165 -17.73 21.11 4.38
CA THR A 165 -18.21 21.37 5.73
C THR A 165 -17.29 22.34 6.48
N LEU A 166 -17.75 22.84 7.63
CA LEU A 166 -16.89 23.48 8.62
C LEU A 166 -15.90 22.47 9.19
N ALA A 167 -14.72 22.96 9.57
CA ALA A 167 -13.74 22.12 10.25
C ALA A 167 -14.27 21.68 11.63
N TRP A 168 -14.14 20.40 11.94
CA TRP A 168 -14.57 19.80 13.20
C TRP A 168 -13.48 18.87 13.71
N LYS A 169 -13.00 19.07 14.95
CA LYS A 169 -11.86 18.33 15.53
C LYS A 169 -10.65 18.20 14.57
N LYS A 170 -10.36 19.26 13.80
CA LYS A 170 -9.31 19.31 12.74
C LYS A 170 -9.57 18.39 11.52
N ALA A 171 -10.75 17.81 11.38
CA ALA A 171 -11.22 17.14 10.17
C ALA A 171 -12.10 18.08 9.34
N ARG A 172 -12.20 17.82 8.04
CA ARG A 172 -13.10 18.53 7.11
C ARG A 172 -13.61 17.56 6.06
N LEU A 173 -14.86 17.74 5.65
CA LEU A 173 -15.50 16.90 4.65
C LEU A 173 -15.75 17.66 3.35
N ILE A 174 -15.78 16.91 2.26
CA ILE A 174 -16.17 17.33 0.92
C ILE A 174 -17.42 16.53 0.57
N ASN A 175 -18.51 17.21 0.23
CA ASN A 175 -19.67 16.58 -0.39
C ASN A 175 -19.58 16.80 -1.90
N CYS A 176 -19.84 15.76 -2.69
CA CYS A 176 -19.85 15.85 -4.16
C CYS A 176 -21.20 15.39 -4.69
N THR A 177 -21.79 16.16 -5.60
CA THR A 177 -22.98 15.76 -6.34
C THR A 177 -22.54 15.31 -7.73
N PHE A 178 -22.83 14.06 -8.09
CA PHE A 178 -22.46 13.56 -9.41
C PHE A 178 -23.27 14.24 -10.52
N SER A 179 -22.57 14.89 -11.45
CA SER A 179 -23.15 15.56 -12.62
C SER A 179 -22.59 15.04 -13.95
N LYS A 180 -21.68 14.06 -13.90
CA LYS A 180 -20.99 13.46 -15.05
C LYS A 180 -20.40 14.52 -16.01
N PRO A 181 -19.51 15.42 -15.52
CA PRO A 181 -18.88 16.44 -16.36
C PRO A 181 -18.12 15.81 -17.53
N GLU A 182 -17.93 16.52 -18.64
CA GLU A 182 -17.12 16.02 -19.75
C GLU A 182 -15.68 15.76 -19.28
N LEU A 183 -15.15 14.57 -19.60
CA LEU A 183 -13.86 14.13 -19.12
C LEU A 183 -13.21 13.25 -20.19
N ALA A 184 -12.00 13.60 -20.60
CA ALA A 184 -11.21 12.77 -21.50
C ALA A 184 -10.74 11.49 -20.78
N ASP A 185 -10.72 10.39 -21.54
CA ASP A 185 -10.12 9.14 -21.11
C ASP A 185 -8.62 9.31 -20.88
N THR A 186 -8.11 8.55 -19.91
CA THR A 186 -6.68 8.53 -19.58
C THR A 186 -6.25 7.09 -19.39
N ALA A 187 -4.98 6.81 -19.68
CA ALA A 187 -4.41 5.50 -19.41
C ALA A 187 -4.41 5.22 -17.89
N GLN A 188 -4.67 3.96 -17.52
CA GLN A 188 -4.63 3.51 -16.12
C GLN A 188 -3.21 3.54 -15.53
N THR A 189 -2.18 3.46 -16.39
CA THR A 189 -0.78 3.44 -16.01
C THR A 189 -0.02 4.64 -16.57
N LEU A 190 0.90 5.19 -15.77
CA LEU A 190 1.93 6.11 -16.27
C LEU A 190 3.16 5.30 -16.70
N SER A 191 3.69 5.59 -17.88
CA SER A 191 4.77 4.82 -18.48
C SER A 191 5.99 5.67 -18.80
N TRP A 192 7.19 5.13 -18.60
CA TRP A 192 8.46 5.77 -18.95
C TRP A 192 9.52 4.72 -19.33
N LYS A 193 10.54 5.12 -20.11
CA LYS A 193 11.64 4.24 -20.51
C LYS A 193 12.69 4.12 -19.39
N LEU A 194 13.14 2.90 -19.11
CA LEU A 194 14.23 2.67 -18.16
C LEU A 194 15.58 2.89 -18.87
N GLU A 195 16.32 3.89 -18.41
CA GLU A 195 17.65 4.26 -18.93
C GLU A 195 18.60 3.06 -18.98
N GLY A 196 19.30 2.88 -20.12
CA GLY A 196 20.24 1.77 -20.32
C GLY A 196 19.60 0.44 -20.69
N THR A 197 18.29 0.41 -20.95
CA THR A 197 17.55 -0.79 -21.36
C THR A 197 16.52 -0.47 -22.45
N ASP A 198 15.97 -1.50 -23.11
CA ASP A 198 14.82 -1.33 -24.01
C ASP A 198 13.48 -1.29 -23.27
N TRP A 199 13.49 -1.46 -21.94
CA TRP A 199 12.29 -1.66 -21.13
C TRP A 199 11.46 -0.38 -20.97
N THR A 200 10.14 -0.57 -21.02
CA THR A 200 9.13 0.43 -20.67
C THR A 200 8.52 0.05 -19.33
N ILE A 201 8.58 0.95 -18.35
CA ILE A 201 8.06 0.71 -17.00
C ILE A 201 6.69 1.38 -16.87
N HIS A 202 5.67 0.57 -16.66
CA HIS A 202 4.28 0.91 -16.42
C HIS A 202 4.00 0.96 -14.91
N ASN A 203 3.29 2.00 -14.46
CA ASN A 203 3.07 2.27 -13.05
C ASN A 203 1.60 2.64 -12.80
N HIS A 204 0.92 1.84 -11.99
CA HIS A 204 -0.41 2.17 -11.48
C HIS A 204 -0.38 3.38 -10.52
N ALA A 205 -1.56 3.83 -10.11
CA ALA A 205 -1.78 5.16 -9.54
C ALA A 205 -1.06 5.39 -8.19
N ASN A 206 -0.95 4.37 -7.36
CA ASN A 206 -0.39 4.46 -6.01
C ASN A 206 1.04 3.91 -5.87
N VAL A 207 1.66 3.51 -6.98
CA VAL A 207 2.99 2.89 -6.98
C VAL A 207 4.08 3.89 -6.61
N PHE A 208 5.02 3.45 -5.78
CA PHE A 208 6.17 4.25 -5.35
C PHE A 208 7.00 4.71 -6.56
N SER A 209 7.42 5.98 -6.55
CA SER A 209 8.22 6.60 -7.62
C SER A 209 7.62 6.42 -9.02
N ARG A 210 6.29 6.40 -9.16
CA ARG A 210 5.61 6.10 -10.44
C ARG A 210 6.02 6.96 -11.64
N THR A 211 6.56 8.15 -11.43
CA THR A 211 6.94 9.10 -12.49
C THR A 211 8.34 8.89 -13.06
N GLY A 212 9.15 8.02 -12.46
CA GLY A 212 10.52 7.76 -12.94
C GLY A 212 11.32 6.86 -12.00
N LEU A 213 12.49 6.43 -12.46
CA LEU A 213 13.36 5.55 -11.68
C LEU A 213 13.80 6.22 -10.37
N ASP A 214 13.49 5.58 -9.24
CA ASP A 214 13.98 5.99 -7.92
C ASP A 214 15.51 5.98 -7.89
N ILE A 215 16.09 7.01 -7.28
CA ILE A 215 17.54 7.16 -7.20
C ILE A 215 18.19 6.14 -6.27
N GLY A 216 17.46 5.64 -5.26
CA GLY A 216 17.91 4.54 -4.41
C GLY A 216 17.92 3.22 -5.18
N ALA A 217 16.84 2.90 -5.88
CA ALA A 217 16.74 1.73 -6.76
C ALA A 217 17.83 1.74 -7.85
N ARG A 218 18.07 2.89 -8.50
CA ARG A 218 19.15 3.06 -9.49
C ARG A 218 20.51 2.66 -8.92
N PHE A 219 20.85 3.21 -7.75
CA PHE A 219 22.11 2.88 -7.07
C PHE A 219 22.16 1.42 -6.63
N PHE A 220 21.02 0.83 -6.27
CA PHE A 220 20.97 -0.57 -5.87
C PHE A 220 21.24 -1.51 -7.05
N MET A 221 20.68 -1.22 -8.23
CA MET A 221 20.86 -2.01 -9.46
C MET A 221 22.33 -2.15 -9.86
N GLU A 222 23.15 -1.13 -9.64
CA GLU A 222 24.60 -1.13 -9.90
C GLU A 222 25.37 -2.17 -9.06
N HIS A 223 24.79 -2.63 -7.96
CA HIS A 223 25.45 -3.49 -6.97
C HIS A 223 24.69 -4.81 -6.73
N LEU A 224 23.72 -5.14 -7.59
CA LEU A 224 23.02 -6.43 -7.50
C LEU A 224 23.97 -7.58 -7.86
N PRO A 225 23.97 -8.67 -7.07
CA PRO A 225 24.75 -9.86 -7.38
C PRO A 225 24.24 -10.55 -8.67
N GLU A 226 25.11 -11.39 -9.22
CA GLU A 226 24.91 -12.17 -10.44
C GLU A 226 25.14 -13.65 -10.14
N ASN A 227 24.69 -14.53 -11.06
CA ASN A 227 24.80 -15.98 -10.95
C ASN A 227 24.16 -16.55 -9.68
N LEU A 228 23.05 -15.94 -9.24
CA LEU A 228 22.17 -16.54 -8.23
C LEU A 228 21.37 -17.68 -8.84
N GLU A 229 21.03 -18.66 -8.00
CA GLU A 229 20.18 -19.80 -8.33
C GLU A 229 19.03 -19.90 -7.33
N GLY A 230 17.99 -20.65 -7.69
CA GLY A 230 16.84 -20.92 -6.83
C GLY A 230 15.93 -19.71 -6.65
N GLU A 231 15.14 -19.71 -5.58
CA GLU A 231 14.14 -18.66 -5.35
C GLU A 231 14.76 -17.45 -4.64
N ILE A 232 14.58 -16.27 -5.22
CA ILE A 232 14.97 -14.98 -4.65
C ILE A 232 13.76 -14.04 -4.59
N VAL A 233 13.82 -13.01 -3.74
CA VAL A 233 12.67 -12.14 -3.45
C VAL A 233 13.00 -10.67 -3.74
N ASP A 234 12.12 -9.98 -4.46
CA ASP A 234 12.03 -8.52 -4.47
C ASP A 234 10.97 -8.08 -3.44
N LEU A 235 11.42 -7.70 -2.24
CA LEU A 235 10.59 -7.40 -1.08
C LEU A 235 10.26 -5.91 -1.01
N GLY A 236 9.00 -5.58 -1.27
CA GLY A 236 8.55 -4.21 -1.55
C GLY A 236 8.82 -3.85 -3.01
N CYS A 237 8.35 -4.69 -3.94
CA CYS A 237 8.75 -4.65 -5.34
C CYS A 237 8.32 -3.36 -6.06
N GLY A 238 7.28 -2.65 -5.61
CA GLY A 238 6.82 -1.43 -6.26
C GLY A 238 6.45 -1.68 -7.73
N ASN A 239 7.18 -1.05 -8.67
CA ASN A 239 6.98 -1.29 -10.10
C ASN A 239 7.78 -2.48 -10.67
N GLY A 240 8.53 -3.19 -9.84
CA GLY A 240 9.23 -4.44 -10.20
C GLY A 240 10.57 -4.23 -10.89
N VAL A 241 11.09 -3.01 -11.01
CA VAL A 241 12.37 -2.75 -11.69
C VAL A 241 13.54 -3.54 -11.07
N LEU A 242 13.58 -3.67 -9.74
CA LEU A 242 14.61 -4.45 -9.06
C LEU A 242 14.47 -5.94 -9.41
N GLY A 243 13.29 -6.53 -9.24
CA GLY A 243 13.02 -7.92 -9.60
C GLY A 243 13.25 -8.25 -11.08
N MET A 244 12.89 -7.35 -12.00
CA MET A 244 13.20 -7.52 -13.43
C MET A 244 14.70 -7.51 -13.71
N THR A 245 15.44 -6.61 -13.05
CA THR A 245 16.90 -6.58 -13.15
C THR A 245 17.49 -7.88 -12.62
N LEU A 246 16.95 -8.41 -11.51
CA LEU A 246 17.36 -9.72 -10.96
C LEU A 246 17.07 -10.87 -11.93
N LEU A 247 15.89 -10.91 -12.56
CA LEU A 247 15.53 -11.93 -13.57
C LEU A 247 16.50 -11.92 -14.75
N ALA A 248 16.86 -10.72 -15.23
CA ALA A 248 17.76 -10.56 -16.37
C ALA A 248 19.21 -10.93 -16.05
N LYS A 249 19.68 -10.61 -14.83
CA LYS A 249 21.05 -10.90 -14.38
C LYS A 249 21.26 -12.34 -13.89
N ASN A 250 20.17 -13.07 -13.57
CA ASN A 250 20.23 -14.40 -12.95
C ASN A 250 19.29 -15.38 -13.68
N PRO A 251 19.72 -15.97 -14.81
CA PRO A 251 18.88 -16.87 -15.62
C PRO A 251 18.41 -18.13 -14.87
N GLU A 252 19.19 -18.62 -13.89
CA GLU A 252 18.91 -19.83 -13.11
C GLU A 252 18.12 -19.55 -11.81
N ALA A 253 17.73 -18.30 -11.56
CA ALA A 253 16.92 -17.92 -10.41
C ALA A 253 15.46 -17.68 -10.80
N SER A 254 14.53 -17.94 -9.87
CA SER A 254 13.16 -17.43 -9.93
C SER A 254 12.97 -16.27 -8.96
N VAL A 255 12.16 -15.28 -9.35
CA VAL A 255 11.93 -14.07 -8.55
C VAL A 255 10.50 -14.06 -8.03
N VAL A 256 10.36 -13.91 -6.72
CA VAL A 256 9.09 -13.60 -6.06
C VAL A 256 9.00 -12.08 -5.84
N PHE A 257 8.06 -11.44 -6.52
CA PHE A 257 7.72 -10.03 -6.38
C PHE A 257 6.69 -9.89 -5.27
N VAL A 258 7.06 -9.22 -4.17
CA VAL A 258 6.21 -9.10 -3.00
C VAL A 258 5.93 -7.64 -2.68
N ASP A 259 4.67 -7.27 -2.55
CA ASP A 259 4.28 -5.94 -2.06
C ASP A 259 2.98 -6.02 -1.25
N GLU A 260 2.72 -5.02 -0.42
CA GLU A 260 1.43 -4.90 0.28
C GLU A 260 0.36 -4.23 -0.59
N SER A 261 0.81 -3.47 -1.59
CA SER A 261 -0.04 -2.79 -2.56
C SER A 261 -0.38 -3.71 -3.74
N PRO A 262 -1.67 -4.03 -3.97
CA PRO A 262 -2.13 -4.71 -5.18
C PRO A 262 -1.68 -4.02 -6.48
N MET A 263 -1.70 -2.69 -6.54
CA MET A 263 -1.23 -1.89 -7.68
C MET A 263 0.27 -2.06 -7.96
N ALA A 264 1.09 -2.21 -6.92
CA ALA A 264 2.51 -2.50 -7.06
C ALA A 264 2.73 -3.90 -7.65
N VAL A 265 2.05 -4.91 -7.10
CA VAL A 265 2.13 -6.28 -7.63
C VAL A 265 1.62 -6.34 -9.08
N ALA A 266 0.52 -5.66 -9.40
CA ALA A 266 0.00 -5.55 -10.76
C ALA A 266 0.98 -4.84 -11.72
N SER A 267 1.65 -3.77 -11.26
CA SER A 267 2.65 -3.07 -12.06
C SER A 267 3.88 -3.94 -12.31
N SER A 268 4.37 -4.65 -11.29
CA SER A 268 5.48 -5.59 -11.41
C SER A 268 5.15 -6.68 -12.42
N ARG A 269 3.95 -7.27 -12.35
CA ARG A 269 3.46 -8.26 -13.31
C ARG A 269 3.44 -7.72 -14.73
N LEU A 270 2.77 -6.58 -14.94
CA LEU A 270 2.68 -5.93 -16.24
C LEU A 270 4.07 -5.64 -16.84
N ASN A 271 5.02 -5.22 -16.01
CA ASN A 271 6.37 -4.90 -16.46
C ASN A 271 7.18 -6.15 -16.83
N VAL A 272 7.02 -7.27 -16.12
CA VAL A 272 7.61 -8.55 -16.54
C VAL A 272 6.97 -9.02 -17.86
N GLU A 273 5.64 -9.05 -17.93
CA GLU A 273 4.89 -9.48 -19.14
C GLU A 273 5.26 -8.65 -20.37
N THR A 274 5.44 -7.34 -20.20
CA THR A 274 5.74 -6.43 -21.32
C THR A 274 7.19 -6.54 -21.80
N ASN A 275 8.14 -6.71 -20.88
CA ASN A 275 9.56 -6.49 -21.18
C ASN A 275 10.40 -7.77 -21.14
N LEU A 276 9.96 -8.79 -20.40
CA LEU A 276 10.64 -10.07 -20.18
C LEU A 276 9.61 -11.23 -20.19
N PRO A 277 8.78 -11.38 -21.23
CA PRO A 277 7.73 -12.41 -21.26
C PRO A 277 8.28 -13.84 -21.09
N ASP A 278 9.50 -14.10 -21.58
CA ASP A 278 10.18 -15.40 -21.45
C ASP A 278 10.65 -15.70 -20.00
N ALA A 279 10.56 -14.73 -19.09
CA ALA A 279 10.89 -14.91 -17.67
C ALA A 279 9.64 -15.03 -16.78
N LEU A 280 8.44 -15.04 -17.37
CA LEU A 280 7.18 -15.09 -16.63
C LEU A 280 7.00 -16.41 -15.86
N ASP A 281 7.50 -17.52 -16.41
CA ASP A 281 7.51 -18.85 -15.77
C ASP A 281 8.37 -18.91 -14.50
N ARG A 282 9.37 -18.03 -14.41
CA ARG A 282 10.25 -17.83 -13.26
C ARG A 282 9.82 -16.67 -12.36
N SER A 283 8.61 -16.14 -12.55
CA SER A 283 8.10 -14.98 -11.81
C SER A 283 6.86 -15.32 -10.98
N GLU A 284 6.97 -15.20 -9.65
CA GLU A 284 5.82 -15.29 -8.73
C GLU A 284 5.44 -13.88 -8.25
N PHE A 285 4.14 -13.58 -8.20
CA PHE A 285 3.63 -12.27 -7.78
C PHE A 285 2.73 -12.44 -6.56
N MET A 286 3.11 -11.83 -5.44
CA MET A 286 2.49 -12.05 -4.14
C MET A 286 2.10 -10.72 -3.48
N ILE A 287 0.81 -10.56 -3.19
CA ILE A 287 0.31 -9.50 -2.31
C ILE A 287 0.44 -9.99 -0.88
N ASN A 288 1.24 -9.33 -0.04
CA ASN A 288 1.46 -9.78 1.34
C ASN A 288 1.99 -8.67 2.28
N ASN A 289 1.78 -8.85 3.59
CA ASN A 289 2.51 -8.11 4.62
C ASN A 289 3.94 -8.65 4.74
N ALA A 290 4.85 -8.04 3.97
CA ALA A 290 6.22 -8.54 3.84
C ALA A 290 6.20 -10.06 3.52
N LEU A 291 6.80 -10.92 4.37
CA LEU A 291 6.77 -12.38 4.16
C LEU A 291 5.94 -13.11 5.22
N SER A 292 4.89 -12.48 5.74
CA SER A 292 3.96 -13.12 6.69
C SER A 292 3.40 -14.42 6.12
N GLY A 293 3.34 -15.49 6.91
CA GLY A 293 2.86 -16.80 6.48
C GLY A 293 3.78 -17.59 5.53
N VAL A 294 4.82 -16.97 4.97
CA VAL A 294 5.79 -17.67 4.09
C VAL A 294 6.68 -18.61 4.91
N GLU A 295 7.03 -19.76 4.35
CA GLU A 295 7.83 -20.79 5.03
C GLU A 295 9.25 -20.32 5.39
N PRO A 296 9.80 -20.77 6.54
CA PRO A 296 11.19 -20.52 6.87
C PRO A 296 12.13 -21.32 5.96
N PHE A 297 13.33 -20.80 5.68
CA PHE A 297 14.36 -21.48 4.87
C PHE A 297 13.98 -21.78 3.41
N ARG A 298 13.11 -20.96 2.81
CA ARG A 298 12.72 -21.05 1.39
C ARG A 298 13.72 -20.38 0.45
N PHE A 299 14.11 -19.14 0.74
CA PHE A 299 14.78 -18.28 -0.24
C PHE A 299 16.31 -18.31 -0.16
N ASN A 300 16.95 -18.19 -1.32
CA ASN A 300 18.39 -18.05 -1.46
C ASN A 300 18.84 -16.60 -1.20
N ALA A 301 18.07 -15.62 -1.67
CA ALA A 301 18.33 -14.20 -1.43
C ALA A 301 17.06 -13.37 -1.30
N VAL A 302 17.13 -12.26 -0.57
CA VAL A 302 16.08 -11.25 -0.46
C VAL A 302 16.68 -9.89 -0.76
N PHE A 303 16.02 -9.13 -1.61
CA PHE A 303 16.39 -7.76 -2.00
C PHE A 303 15.29 -6.82 -1.52
N CYS A 304 15.67 -5.71 -0.89
CA CYS A 304 14.68 -4.78 -0.35
C CYS A 304 15.15 -3.33 -0.47
N ASN A 305 14.28 -2.46 -0.98
CA ASN A 305 14.39 -1.01 -0.85
C ASN A 305 13.29 -0.55 0.14
N PRO A 306 13.54 -0.57 1.46
CA PRO A 306 12.49 -0.33 2.45
C PRO A 306 11.87 1.06 2.31
N PRO A 307 10.58 1.23 2.63
CA PRO A 307 9.92 2.52 2.54
C PRO A 307 10.59 3.56 3.44
N PHE A 308 10.77 4.78 2.92
CA PHE A 308 11.39 5.87 3.65
C PHE A 308 10.47 7.10 3.77
N HIS A 309 10.24 7.55 4.99
CA HIS A 309 9.67 8.86 5.28
C HIS A 309 10.54 9.57 6.31
N GLN A 310 10.98 10.79 5.99
CA GLN A 310 11.97 11.56 6.76
C GLN A 310 11.59 11.88 8.22
N LYS A 311 10.43 11.46 8.74
CA LYS A 311 9.91 11.95 10.05
C LYS A 311 9.09 10.97 10.91
N HIS A 312 9.09 9.65 10.68
CA HIS A 312 8.26 8.76 11.51
C HIS A 312 8.96 7.50 12.02
N ALA A 313 8.84 7.24 13.33
CA ALA A 313 9.20 5.96 13.96
C ALA A 313 8.47 4.75 13.32
N LEU A 314 7.32 5.00 12.69
CA LEU A 314 6.54 3.98 11.97
C LEU A 314 7.30 3.33 10.80
N THR A 315 8.03 4.10 9.98
CA THR A 315 8.80 3.55 8.85
C THR A 315 9.97 2.67 9.32
N ASP A 316 10.51 2.96 10.49
CA ASP A 316 11.61 2.20 11.08
C ASP A 316 11.14 0.82 11.59
N ASN A 317 9.89 0.74 12.06
CA ASN A 317 9.26 -0.53 12.47
C ASN A 317 8.96 -1.42 11.25
N ILE A 318 8.49 -0.85 10.14
CA ILE A 318 8.19 -1.60 8.91
C ILE A 318 9.47 -2.24 8.35
N ALA A 319 10.55 -1.45 8.21
CA ALA A 319 11.84 -1.98 7.75
C ALA A 319 12.38 -3.07 8.69
N TRP A 320 12.21 -2.89 10.00
CA TRP A 320 12.59 -3.89 10.99
C TRP A 320 11.82 -5.22 10.83
N GLU A 321 10.50 -5.16 10.66
CA GLU A 321 9.66 -6.33 10.37
C GLU A 321 10.11 -7.03 9.08
N MET A 322 10.32 -6.27 8.00
CA MET A 322 10.85 -6.79 6.73
C MET A 322 12.18 -7.53 6.92
N PHE A 323 13.11 -7.00 7.71
CA PHE A 323 14.41 -7.66 7.97
C PHE A 323 14.27 -8.95 8.79
N HIS A 324 13.35 -8.98 9.76
CA HIS A 324 13.04 -10.19 10.52
C HIS A 324 12.40 -11.28 9.64
N HIS A 325 11.47 -10.88 8.78
CA HIS A 325 10.84 -11.74 7.78
C HIS A 325 11.86 -12.29 6.78
N ALA A 326 12.72 -11.44 6.23
CA ALA A 326 13.82 -11.85 5.37
C ALA A 326 14.71 -12.89 6.08
N ARG A 327 15.18 -12.60 7.31
CA ARG A 327 16.00 -13.55 8.07
C ARG A 327 15.29 -14.88 8.32
N ARG A 328 13.99 -14.87 8.60
CA ARG A 328 13.21 -16.09 8.85
C ARG A 328 13.13 -16.95 7.58
N CYS A 329 12.81 -16.35 6.45
CA CYS A 329 12.54 -17.04 5.19
C CYS A 329 13.81 -17.41 4.41
N LEU A 330 14.95 -16.75 4.64
CA LEU A 330 16.23 -17.12 4.03
C LEU A 330 16.69 -18.53 4.46
N LYS A 331 17.31 -19.28 3.54
CA LYS A 331 18.10 -20.49 3.80
C LYS A 331 19.35 -20.14 4.62
N ILE A 332 19.96 -21.14 5.26
CA ILE A 332 21.30 -20.96 5.82
C ILE A 332 22.25 -20.58 4.69
N ASN A 333 23.10 -19.57 4.94
CA ASN A 333 23.95 -18.89 3.96
C ASN A 333 23.20 -18.05 2.91
N GLY A 334 21.87 -17.96 2.99
CA GLY A 334 21.11 -17.02 2.17
C GLY A 334 21.34 -15.57 2.60
N GLU A 335 21.17 -14.65 1.66
CA GLU A 335 21.63 -13.27 1.79
C GLU A 335 20.47 -12.28 1.72
N LEU A 336 20.48 -11.28 2.62
CA LEU A 336 19.65 -10.08 2.52
C LEU A 336 20.51 -8.94 1.99
N TYR A 337 20.06 -8.33 0.90
CA TYR A 337 20.60 -7.10 0.35
C TYR A 337 19.59 -5.97 0.53
N ILE A 338 20.04 -4.82 1.00
CA ILE A 338 19.20 -3.62 1.10
C ILE A 338 19.90 -2.38 0.56
N VAL A 339 19.11 -1.46 0.02
CA VAL A 339 19.53 -0.06 -0.16
C VAL A 339 18.80 0.82 0.84
N ALA A 340 19.50 1.80 1.42
CA ALA A 340 18.92 2.70 2.39
C ALA A 340 19.60 4.07 2.39
N ASN A 341 18.91 5.09 2.92
CA ASN A 341 19.54 6.38 3.19
C ASN A 341 20.65 6.23 4.24
N ARG A 342 21.81 6.84 4.01
CA ARG A 342 23.02 6.69 4.87
C ARG A 342 22.86 7.10 6.32
N HIS A 343 21.92 8.01 6.62
CA HIS A 343 21.68 8.48 7.98
C HIS A 343 20.85 7.48 8.81
N LEU A 344 20.26 6.46 8.19
CA LEU A 344 19.53 5.41 8.87
C LEU A 344 20.49 4.37 9.44
N ASP A 345 20.26 3.94 10.67
CA ASP A 345 21.16 3.03 11.38
C ASP A 345 20.94 1.54 11.02
N TYR A 346 20.68 1.26 9.75
CA TYR A 346 20.34 -0.10 9.30
C TYR A 346 21.51 -1.07 9.40
N PHE A 347 22.75 -0.60 9.35
CA PHE A 347 23.93 -1.45 9.57
C PHE A 347 23.90 -2.13 10.95
N HIS A 348 23.68 -1.35 12.02
CA HIS A 348 23.63 -1.91 13.37
C HIS A 348 22.38 -2.76 13.59
N LYS A 349 21.24 -2.38 12.99
CA LYS A 349 20.02 -3.18 13.02
C LYS A 349 20.20 -4.55 12.35
N LEU A 350 20.80 -4.58 11.17
CA LEU A 350 21.13 -5.83 10.48
C LEU A 350 22.12 -6.67 11.29
N LYS A 351 23.17 -6.07 11.88
CA LYS A 351 24.06 -6.80 12.80
C LYS A 351 23.33 -7.39 14.00
N LYS A 352 22.35 -6.67 14.57
CA LYS A 352 21.53 -7.19 15.69
C LYS A 352 20.65 -8.36 15.26
N ILE A 353 20.08 -8.31 14.05
CA ILE A 353 19.17 -9.35 13.53
C ILE A 353 19.94 -10.58 13.03
N PHE A 354 20.96 -10.38 12.19
CA PHE A 354 21.70 -11.44 11.48
C PHE A 354 23.03 -11.84 12.15
N GLY A 355 23.51 -11.07 13.12
CA GLY A 355 24.84 -11.24 13.73
C GLY A 355 26.00 -10.73 12.87
N ASN A 356 25.73 -10.31 11.63
CA ASN A 356 26.70 -9.78 10.68
C ASN A 356 26.03 -8.76 9.76
N CYS A 357 26.83 -7.86 9.19
CA CYS A 357 26.44 -6.94 8.12
C CYS A 357 27.72 -6.42 7.47
N VAL A 358 27.72 -6.27 6.15
CA VAL A 358 28.82 -5.70 5.36
C VAL A 358 28.26 -4.58 4.49
N THR A 359 29.00 -3.49 4.36
CA THR A 359 28.69 -2.44 3.39
C THR A 359 29.25 -2.86 2.04
N ILE A 360 28.37 -3.05 1.05
CA ILE A 360 28.75 -3.40 -0.32
C ILE A 360 29.18 -2.14 -1.07
N ALA A 361 28.41 -1.07 -0.93
CA ALA A 361 28.69 0.20 -1.57
C ALA A 361 28.08 1.37 -0.78
N THR A 362 28.61 2.56 -0.96
CA THR A 362 28.07 3.80 -0.40
C THR A 362 28.32 4.94 -1.37
N ASN A 363 27.35 5.84 -1.52
CA ASN A 363 27.53 7.12 -2.22
C ASN A 363 27.24 8.28 -1.27
N ASN A 364 26.94 9.49 -1.77
CA ASN A 364 26.65 10.63 -0.90
C ASN A 364 25.34 10.48 -0.10
N LYS A 365 24.33 9.77 -0.63
CA LYS A 365 22.98 9.67 -0.07
C LYS A 365 22.61 8.27 0.43
N PHE A 366 23.04 7.23 -0.29
CA PHE A 366 22.61 5.86 -0.10
C PHE A 366 23.77 4.93 0.28
N VAL A 367 23.42 3.84 0.95
CA VAL A 367 24.29 2.72 1.28
C VAL A 367 23.62 1.42 0.84
N VAL A 368 24.38 0.53 0.22
CA VAL A 368 23.98 -0.86 -0.04
C VAL A 368 24.62 -1.75 1.02
N LEU A 369 23.78 -2.47 1.75
CA LEU A 369 24.19 -3.35 2.85
C LEU A 369 23.84 -4.79 2.52
N LYS A 370 24.68 -5.72 2.98
CA LYS A 370 24.46 -7.16 2.90
C LYS A 370 24.54 -7.80 4.28
N ALA A 371 23.61 -8.70 4.58
CA ALA A 371 23.65 -9.55 5.75
C ALA A 371 23.39 -11.02 5.37
N VAL A 372 24.13 -11.95 5.96
CA VAL A 372 24.02 -13.39 5.65
C VAL A 372 23.32 -14.12 6.80
N LYS A 373 22.37 -14.99 6.50
CA LYS A 373 21.77 -15.85 7.52
C LYS A 373 22.74 -16.94 7.94
N THR A 374 23.24 -16.85 9.16
CA THR A 374 24.09 -17.88 9.77
C THR A 374 23.23 -18.91 10.52
N GLY A 375 23.69 -20.16 10.58
CA GLY A 375 23.13 -21.15 11.50
C GLY A 375 23.30 -20.69 12.95
N ARG A 376 22.43 -21.13 13.87
CA ARG A 376 22.65 -20.88 15.31
C ARG A 376 24.02 -21.44 15.67
N ARG A 377 24.95 -20.58 16.11
CA ARG A 377 26.14 -21.03 16.84
C ARG A 377 25.61 -21.75 18.08
N ARG A 378 25.91 -23.05 18.19
CA ARG A 378 25.65 -23.82 19.41
C ARG A 378 26.49 -23.26 20.56
#